data_AF-A0A8C3IUR4-F1
#
_entry.id   AF-A0A8C3IUR4-F1
#
_cell.length_a   1.000
_cell.length_b   1.000
_cell.length_c   1.000
_cell.angle_alpha   90.00
_cell.angle_beta   90.00
_cell.angle_gamma   90.00
#
_symmetry.space_group_name_H-M   'P 1'
#
loop_
_entity.id
_entity.type
_entity.pdbx_description
1 polymer ?
#
loop_
_entity_poly.entity_id
_entity_poly.type
_entity_poly.pdbx_seq_one_letter_code
_entity_poly.pdbx_strand_id
1 'polypeptide(L)'
;MSSEIQAAGLCGLQALRKEKSRDAARSRRGKENFEFYELAKLLPLPAAITSQLDKASIIRLTISYLKMRDFANQGDPPWNLRMEGPPPNTSVKVIGAQRRRSPSALAIEVFESHLGSHILQSLDGFVFALNQEGRFLYISETVSIYLGLSQVELTGSSVFDYVHPGDHVEMAEQLGMKLPPGRGLLSQGTAEDGASSASSSSQSETPEPGGNCNHNE
;
A
#
# COMPACT_ATOMS: atom_id res chain seq x y z
N MET A 1 -20.97 4.58 57.50
CA MET A 1 -20.69 3.13 57.66
C MET A 1 -21.40 2.25 56.64
N SER A 2 -22.72 2.01 56.68
CA SER A 2 -23.37 1.10 55.71
C SER A 2 -23.43 1.63 54.26
N SER A 3 -23.53 2.95 54.07
CA SER A 3 -23.56 3.61 52.75
C SER A 3 -22.19 3.62 52.05
N GLU A 4 -21.10 3.82 52.78
CA GLU A 4 -19.72 3.83 52.24
C GLU A 4 -19.26 2.45 51.78
N ILE A 5 -19.63 1.40 52.52
CA ILE A 5 -19.33 0.01 52.14
C ILE A 5 -20.02 -0.36 50.82
N GLN A 6 -21.24 0.16 50.59
CA GLN A 6 -21.98 -0.09 49.36
C GLN A 6 -21.43 0.71 48.16
N ALA A 7 -20.96 1.94 48.39
CA ALA A 7 -20.27 2.74 47.37
C ALA A 7 -18.92 2.13 46.95
N ALA A 8 -18.14 1.62 47.91
CA ALA A 8 -16.88 0.92 47.65
C ALA A 8 -17.09 -0.37 46.83
N GLY A 9 -18.15 -1.14 47.10
CA GLY A 9 -18.52 -2.33 46.32
C GLY A 9 -18.89 -2.03 44.87
N LEU A 10 -19.66 -0.96 44.63
CA LEU A 10 -20.01 -0.49 43.28
C LEU A 10 -18.79 0.02 42.50
N CYS A 11 -17.89 0.74 43.17
CA CYS A 11 -16.62 1.22 42.60
C CYS A 11 -15.71 0.03 42.20
N GLY A 12 -15.57 -0.98 43.06
CA GLY A 12 -14.80 -2.19 42.78
C GLY A 12 -15.33 -3.00 41.60
N LEU A 13 -16.67 -3.12 41.48
CA LEU A 13 -17.29 -3.79 40.33
C LEU A 13 -17.09 -3.02 39.02
N GLN A 14 -17.14 -1.68 39.06
CA GLN A 14 -16.82 -0.86 37.89
C GLN A 14 -15.35 -0.99 37.49
N ALA A 15 -14.42 -1.00 38.45
CA ALA A 15 -13.01 -1.23 38.19
C ALA A 15 -12.76 -2.61 37.54
N LEU A 16 -13.40 -3.67 38.05
CA LEU A 16 -13.30 -5.01 37.45
C LEU A 16 -13.87 -5.09 36.03
N ARG A 17 -14.96 -4.39 35.73
CA ARG A 17 -15.50 -4.30 34.37
C ARG A 17 -14.55 -3.57 33.43
N LYS A 18 -13.97 -2.45 33.88
CA LYS A 18 -12.94 -1.72 33.12
C LYS A 18 -11.71 -2.59 32.88
N GLU A 19 -11.30 -3.37 33.87
CA GLU A 19 -10.17 -4.29 33.75
C GLU A 19 -10.41 -5.37 32.69
N LYS A 20 -11.56 -6.05 32.75
CA LYS A 20 -11.95 -7.05 31.73
C LYS A 20 -12.00 -6.44 30.33
N SER A 21 -12.50 -5.22 30.20
CA SER A 21 -12.53 -4.49 28.92
C SER A 21 -11.12 -4.20 28.41
N ARG A 22 -10.21 -3.78 29.30
CA ARG A 22 -8.81 -3.51 29.00
C ARG A 22 -8.08 -4.77 28.51
N ASP A 23 -8.25 -5.88 29.21
CA ASP A 23 -7.65 -7.16 28.83
C ASP A 23 -8.20 -7.68 27.50
N ALA A 24 -9.51 -7.56 27.28
CA ALA A 24 -10.13 -7.90 26.00
C ALA A 24 -9.58 -7.04 24.85
N ALA A 25 -9.39 -5.73 25.07
CA ALA A 25 -8.81 -4.83 24.07
C ALA A 25 -7.33 -5.15 23.80
N ARG A 26 -6.54 -5.48 24.84
CA ARG A 26 -5.14 -5.90 24.69
C ARG A 26 -5.02 -7.22 23.95
N SER A 27 -5.84 -8.21 24.30
CA SER A 27 -5.89 -9.52 23.61
C SER A 27 -6.24 -9.36 22.13
N ARG A 28 -7.25 -8.54 21.82
CA ARG A 28 -7.62 -8.22 20.43
C ARG A 28 -6.46 -7.58 19.66
N ARG A 29 -5.80 -6.56 20.24
CA ARG A 29 -4.63 -5.91 19.62
C ARG A 29 -3.45 -6.86 19.46
N GLY A 30 -3.24 -7.77 20.42
CA GLY A 30 -2.20 -8.80 20.34
C GLY A 30 -2.42 -9.74 19.16
N LYS A 31 -3.66 -10.24 18.99
CA LYS A 31 -4.02 -11.07 17.85
C LYS A 31 -3.92 -10.31 16.52
N GLU A 32 -4.43 -9.09 16.46
CA GLU A 32 -4.31 -8.22 15.28
C GLU A 32 -2.83 -8.02 14.89
N ASN A 33 -1.96 -7.68 15.85
CA ASN A 33 -0.53 -7.53 15.60
C ASN A 33 0.08 -8.82 15.05
N PHE A 34 -0.28 -9.98 15.60
CA PHE A 34 0.18 -11.28 15.09
C PHE A 34 -0.19 -11.48 13.62
N GLU A 35 -1.45 -11.22 13.24
CA GLU A 35 -1.89 -11.33 11.84
C GLU A 35 -1.14 -10.36 10.92
N PHE A 36 -0.82 -9.14 11.39
CA PHE A 36 0.02 -8.21 10.64
C PHE A 36 1.42 -8.77 10.36
N TYR A 37 2.05 -9.39 11.36
CA TYR A 37 3.36 -10.00 11.18
C TYR A 37 3.32 -11.21 10.24
N GLU A 38 2.29 -12.05 10.33
CA GLU A 38 2.11 -13.17 9.40
C GLU A 38 1.86 -12.67 7.97
N LEU A 39 1.01 -11.65 7.80
CA LEU A 39 0.78 -11.04 6.49
C LEU A 39 2.05 -10.44 5.89
N ALA A 40 2.89 -9.77 6.69
CA ALA A 40 4.16 -9.21 6.24
C ALA A 40 5.11 -10.30 5.70
N LYS A 41 5.15 -11.48 6.32
CA LYS A 41 5.99 -12.61 5.87
C LYS A 41 5.56 -13.18 4.52
N LEU A 42 4.29 -12.98 4.13
CA LEU A 42 3.74 -13.47 2.86
C LEU A 42 3.99 -12.50 1.69
N LEU A 43 4.48 -11.29 1.95
CA LEU A 43 4.82 -10.34 0.89
C LEU A 43 6.04 -10.85 0.09
N PRO A 44 6.09 -10.61 -1.23
CA PRO A 44 7.19 -11.04 -2.11
C PRO A 44 8.41 -10.11 -1.94
N LEU A 45 8.91 -9.99 -0.71
CA LEU A 45 10.04 -9.15 -0.33
C LEU A 45 10.96 -9.93 0.62
N PRO A 46 12.27 -9.64 0.65
CA PRO A 46 13.19 -10.23 1.61
C PRO A 46 12.75 -10.03 3.06
N ALA A 47 12.95 -11.06 3.90
CA ALA A 47 12.56 -11.04 5.32
C ALA A 47 13.20 -9.88 6.13
N ALA A 48 14.39 -9.43 5.72
CA ALA A 48 15.07 -8.28 6.30
C ALA A 48 14.27 -6.98 6.15
N ILE A 49 13.49 -6.85 5.08
CA ILE A 49 12.63 -5.69 4.80
C ILE A 49 11.28 -5.88 5.50
N THR A 50 10.63 -7.04 5.29
CA THR A 50 9.26 -7.27 5.78
C THR A 50 9.14 -7.22 7.30
N SER A 51 10.22 -7.56 8.03
CA SER A 51 10.27 -7.50 9.49
C SER A 51 10.25 -6.08 10.08
N GLN A 52 10.58 -5.06 9.27
CA GLN A 52 10.67 -3.66 9.72
C GLN A 52 9.50 -2.80 9.23
N LEU A 53 8.55 -3.38 8.49
CA LEU A 53 7.41 -2.65 7.96
C LEU A 53 6.45 -2.22 9.08
N ASP A 54 5.94 -1.00 8.94
CA ASP A 54 4.81 -0.53 9.74
C ASP A 54 3.48 -1.11 9.22
N LYS A 55 2.45 -1.08 10.06
CA LYS A 55 1.13 -1.66 9.72
C LYS A 55 0.51 -1.06 8.46
N ALA A 56 0.66 0.24 8.23
CA ALA A 56 0.05 0.89 7.08
C ALA A 56 0.75 0.44 5.78
N SER A 57 2.08 0.36 5.80
CA SER A 57 2.83 -0.18 4.66
C SER A 57 2.52 -1.65 4.37
N ILE A 58 2.35 -2.50 5.39
CA ILE A 58 1.94 -3.90 5.19
C ILE A 58 0.64 -3.97 4.38
N ILE A 59 -0.42 -3.26 4.80
CA ILE A 59 -1.70 -3.24 4.07
C ILE A 59 -1.54 -2.68 2.67
N ARG A 60 -0.83 -1.55 2.54
CA ARG A 60 -0.62 -0.87 1.26
C ARG A 60 0.09 -1.76 0.25
N LEU A 61 1.15 -2.45 0.67
CA LEU A 61 1.88 -3.40 -0.17
C LEU A 61 1.03 -4.62 -0.52
N THR A 62 0.29 -5.19 0.44
CA THR A 62 -0.62 -6.31 0.18
C THR A 62 -1.68 -5.95 -0.85
N ILE A 63 -2.35 -4.81 -0.70
CA ILE A 63 -3.36 -4.33 -1.65
C ILE A 63 -2.74 -4.15 -3.04
N SER A 64 -1.57 -3.50 -3.11
CA SER A 64 -0.89 -3.23 -4.38
C SER A 64 -0.46 -4.52 -5.06
N TYR A 65 0.03 -5.50 -4.31
CA TYR A 65 0.40 -6.82 -4.82
C TYR A 65 -0.81 -7.57 -5.41
N LEU A 66 -1.94 -7.59 -4.70
CA LEU A 66 -3.16 -8.24 -5.21
C LEU A 66 -3.65 -7.55 -6.49
N LYS A 67 -3.69 -6.21 -6.50
CA LYS A 67 -4.06 -5.43 -7.70
C LYS A 67 -3.09 -5.65 -8.85
N MET A 68 -1.79 -5.74 -8.59
CA MET A 68 -0.79 -6.05 -9.61
C MET A 68 -1.02 -7.45 -10.20
N ARG A 69 -1.28 -8.45 -9.36
CA ARG A 69 -1.58 -9.80 -9.85
C ARG A 69 -2.81 -9.81 -10.75
N ASP A 70 -3.87 -9.09 -10.36
CA ASP A 70 -5.07 -8.97 -11.20
C ASP A 70 -4.78 -8.22 -12.50
N PHE A 71 -3.99 -7.14 -12.46
CA PHE A 71 -3.56 -6.38 -13.63
C PHE A 71 -2.74 -7.25 -14.61
N ALA A 72 -1.77 -8.02 -14.10
CA ALA A 72 -0.92 -8.91 -14.88
C ALA A 72 -1.70 -10.06 -15.54
N ASN A 73 -2.79 -10.52 -14.92
CA ASN A 73 -3.68 -11.56 -15.45
C ASN A 73 -4.61 -11.07 -16.56
N GLN A 74 -4.92 -9.77 -16.57
CA GLN A 74 -5.84 -9.15 -17.55
C GLN A 74 -5.13 -8.70 -18.84
N GLY A 75 -3.80 -8.66 -18.85
CA GLY A 75 -3.02 -8.32 -20.05
C GLY A 75 -3.11 -9.39 -21.15
N ASP A 76 -2.85 -8.99 -22.40
CA ASP A 76 -2.74 -9.88 -23.55
C ASP A 76 -1.33 -9.77 -24.19
N PRO A 77 -0.46 -10.78 -24.07
CA PRO A 77 -0.65 -12.01 -23.28
C PRO A 77 -0.57 -11.74 -21.76
N PRO A 78 -1.18 -12.60 -20.92
CA PRO A 78 -1.02 -12.51 -19.46
C PRO A 78 0.45 -12.68 -19.09
N TRP A 79 0.94 -11.92 -18.11
CA TRP A 79 2.38 -11.90 -17.79
C TRP A 79 2.89 -13.21 -17.16
N ASN A 80 1.99 -14.11 -16.76
CA ASN A 80 2.33 -15.42 -16.19
C ASN A 80 2.77 -16.46 -17.23
N LEU A 81 3.20 -16.02 -18.42
CA LEU A 81 3.39 -16.86 -19.59
C LEU A 81 4.69 -17.69 -19.53
N ARG A 82 4.90 -18.52 -18.48
CA ARG A 82 5.94 -19.57 -18.51
C ARG A 82 6.06 -20.61 -17.38
N MET A 83 5.12 -20.77 -16.44
CA MET A 83 5.26 -21.82 -15.41
C MET A 83 4.51 -23.11 -15.72
N GLU A 84 3.47 -23.09 -16.57
CA GLU A 84 2.75 -24.30 -16.94
C GLU A 84 3.41 -24.96 -18.15
N GLY A 85 4.14 -26.06 -17.92
CA GLY A 85 4.56 -26.97 -19.00
C GLY A 85 3.34 -27.58 -19.72
N PRO A 86 3.55 -28.31 -20.83
CA PRO A 86 2.45 -28.92 -21.57
C PRO A 86 1.61 -29.84 -20.65
N PRO A 87 0.28 -29.89 -20.83
CA PRO A 87 -0.58 -30.74 -20.02
C PRO A 87 -0.15 -32.22 -20.10
N PRO A 88 -0.17 -32.97 -18.98
CA PRO A 88 0.31 -34.35 -18.94
C PRO A 88 -0.76 -35.33 -19.45
N ASN A 89 -1.27 -35.16 -20.67
CA ASN A 89 -2.17 -36.15 -21.30
C ASN A 89 -2.53 -35.83 -22.76
N THR A 90 -1.53 -35.78 -23.64
CA THR A 90 -1.72 -36.31 -25.00
C THR A 90 -0.59 -37.26 -25.31
N SER A 91 -0.83 -38.54 -25.02
CA SER A 91 0.04 -39.64 -25.41
C SER A 91 0.04 -39.76 -26.94
N VAL A 92 0.91 -39.02 -27.62
CA VAL A 92 1.38 -39.41 -28.93
C VAL A 92 2.84 -39.81 -28.76
N LYS A 93 3.09 -41.13 -28.74
CA LYS A 93 4.43 -41.71 -28.81
C LYS A 93 5.07 -41.26 -30.13
N VAL A 94 5.89 -40.22 -30.10
CA VAL A 94 6.94 -40.04 -31.12
C VAL A 94 8.14 -40.86 -30.65
N ILE A 95 8.23 -42.08 -31.17
CA ILE A 95 9.39 -42.95 -31.01
C ILE A 95 10.50 -42.37 -31.89
N GLY A 96 11.61 -41.95 -31.29
CA GLY A 96 12.86 -41.72 -32.00
C GLY A 96 13.30 -40.26 -32.12
N ALA A 97 13.81 -39.69 -31.03
CA ALA A 97 14.87 -38.68 -31.11
C ALA A 97 15.64 -38.70 -29.78
N GLN A 98 16.91 -39.12 -29.83
CA GLN A 98 17.85 -38.99 -28.73
C GLN A 98 17.74 -37.60 -28.11
N ARG A 99 17.42 -37.55 -26.81
CA ARG A 99 17.52 -36.38 -25.94
C ARG A 99 18.99 -35.95 -25.86
N ARG A 100 19.49 -35.24 -26.89
CA ARG A 100 20.66 -34.39 -26.72
C ARG A 100 20.20 -33.23 -25.83
N ARG A 101 20.56 -33.26 -24.54
CA ARG A 101 20.48 -32.05 -23.71
C ARG A 101 21.40 -31.03 -24.35
N SER A 102 20.80 -30.08 -25.05
CA SER A 102 21.50 -28.96 -25.65
C SER A 102 22.14 -28.11 -24.54
N PRO A 103 23.38 -27.62 -24.71
CA PRO A 103 23.96 -26.60 -23.83
C PRO A 103 23.07 -25.37 -23.67
N SER A 104 22.24 -25.06 -24.67
CA SER A 104 21.26 -23.97 -24.62
C SER A 104 20.16 -24.20 -23.58
N ALA A 105 19.81 -25.45 -23.24
CA ALA A 105 18.77 -25.74 -22.25
C ALA A 105 19.25 -25.40 -20.82
N LEU A 106 20.50 -25.71 -20.50
CA LEU A 106 21.10 -25.37 -19.20
C LEU A 106 21.37 -23.86 -19.08
N ALA A 107 21.78 -23.20 -20.17
CA ALA A 107 21.88 -21.75 -20.20
C ALA A 107 20.52 -21.09 -19.96
N ILE A 108 19.45 -21.59 -20.61
CA ILE A 108 18.08 -21.12 -20.35
C ILE A 108 17.68 -21.35 -18.89
N GLU A 109 17.99 -22.49 -18.28
CA GLU A 109 17.67 -22.75 -16.86
C GLU A 109 18.40 -21.79 -15.89
N VAL A 110 19.69 -21.50 -16.14
CA VAL A 110 20.47 -20.56 -15.31
C VAL A 110 20.02 -19.11 -15.53
N PHE A 111 19.77 -18.72 -16.79
CA PHE A 111 19.24 -17.40 -17.13
C PHE A 111 17.83 -17.21 -16.59
N GLU A 112 16.97 -18.23 -16.60
CA GLU A 112 15.62 -18.16 -16.04
C GLU A 112 15.63 -17.89 -14.54
N SER A 113 16.52 -18.54 -13.80
CA SER A 113 16.60 -18.37 -12.34
C SER A 113 16.93 -16.94 -11.91
N HIS A 114 17.59 -16.14 -12.76
CA HIS A 114 18.00 -14.77 -12.45
C HIS A 114 17.55 -13.77 -13.52
N LEU A 115 16.56 -14.16 -14.35
CA LEU A 115 16.16 -13.38 -15.53
C LEU A 115 15.72 -11.98 -15.13
N GLY A 116 14.91 -11.87 -14.08
CA GLY A 116 14.45 -10.58 -13.54
C GLY A 116 15.61 -9.68 -13.13
N SER A 117 16.62 -10.22 -12.42
CA SER A 117 17.79 -9.45 -12.00
C SER A 117 18.62 -8.97 -13.19
N HIS A 118 18.86 -9.84 -14.19
CA HIS A 118 19.61 -9.45 -15.39
C HIS A 118 18.88 -8.41 -16.22
N ILE A 119 17.55 -8.52 -16.37
CA ILE A 119 16.74 -7.50 -17.06
C ILE A 119 16.89 -6.15 -16.35
N LEU A 120 16.67 -6.10 -15.03
CA LEU A 120 16.73 -4.85 -14.29
C LEU A 120 18.13 -4.23 -14.25
N GLN A 121 19.19 -5.04 -14.17
CA GLN A 121 20.58 -4.57 -14.19
C GLN A 121 21.02 -4.07 -15.57
N SER A 122 20.38 -4.53 -16.64
CA SER A 122 20.71 -4.12 -18.02
C SER A 122 20.02 -2.81 -18.42
N LEU A 123 19.02 -2.37 -17.66
CA LEU A 123 18.29 -1.14 -17.92
C LEU A 123 18.99 0.05 -17.27
N ASP A 124 19.25 1.09 -18.06
CA ASP A 124 19.68 2.41 -17.57
C ASP A 124 18.47 3.21 -17.06
N GLY A 125 17.74 2.62 -16.12
CA GLY A 125 16.56 3.21 -15.51
C GLY A 125 15.82 2.25 -14.57
N PHE A 126 14.54 2.52 -14.40
CA PHE A 126 13.64 1.69 -13.59
C PHE A 126 12.34 1.43 -14.33
N VAL A 127 11.69 0.31 -14.01
CA VAL A 127 10.43 -0.12 -14.61
C VAL A 127 9.35 0.04 -13.57
N PHE A 128 8.18 0.54 -13.97
CA PHE A 128 7.02 0.64 -13.11
C PHE A 128 5.73 0.38 -13.88
N ALA A 129 4.68 0.06 -13.15
CA ALA A 129 3.33 -0.08 -13.67
C ALA A 129 2.38 0.73 -12.78
N LEU A 130 1.52 1.52 -13.42
CA LEU A 130 0.50 2.31 -12.75
C LEU A 130 -0.88 1.69 -13.01
N ASN A 131 -1.79 1.87 -12.07
CA ASN A 131 -3.21 1.65 -12.34
C ASN A 131 -3.85 2.90 -12.98
N GLN A 132 -5.13 2.79 -13.34
CA GLN A 132 -5.91 3.88 -13.93
C GLN A 132 -6.09 5.11 -13.01
N GLU A 133 -5.82 4.98 -11.70
CA GLU A 133 -5.80 6.09 -10.74
C GLU A 133 -4.39 6.66 -10.52
N GLY A 134 -3.38 6.21 -11.27
CA GLY A 134 -2.01 6.68 -11.17
C GLY A 134 -1.30 6.22 -9.91
N ARG A 135 -1.71 5.09 -9.33
CA ARG A 135 -1.00 4.46 -8.20
C ARG A 135 -0.03 3.41 -8.70
N PHE A 136 1.15 3.36 -8.09
CA PHE A 136 2.15 2.33 -8.37
C PHE A 136 1.64 0.94 -7.99
N LEU A 137 1.37 0.09 -8.98
CA LEU A 137 1.13 -1.34 -8.78
C LEU A 137 2.44 -2.09 -8.59
N TYR A 138 3.48 -1.67 -9.31
CA TYR A 138 4.84 -2.17 -9.22
C TYR A 138 5.83 -1.08 -9.58
N ILE A 139 7.00 -1.14 -8.97
CA ILE A 139 8.18 -0.39 -9.37
C ILE A 139 9.41 -1.24 -9.04
N SER A 140 10.44 -1.22 -9.89
CA SER A 140 11.66 -1.98 -9.66
C SER A 140 12.50 -1.35 -8.55
N GLU A 141 13.26 -2.17 -7.81
CA GLU A 141 14.17 -1.72 -6.75
C GLU A 141 15.22 -0.72 -7.27
N THR A 142 15.53 -0.76 -8.58
CA THR A 142 16.48 0.12 -9.24
C THR A 142 16.11 1.60 -9.18
N VAL A 143 14.85 1.97 -8.90
CA VAL A 143 14.44 3.38 -8.70
C VAL A 143 15.27 4.09 -7.63
N SER A 144 15.74 3.35 -6.63
CA SER A 144 16.60 3.87 -5.55
C SER A 144 17.94 4.42 -6.06
N ILE A 145 18.45 3.89 -7.18
CA ILE A 145 19.72 4.31 -7.78
C ILE A 145 19.57 5.67 -8.48
N TYR A 146 18.42 5.90 -9.12
CA TYR A 146 18.20 7.09 -9.96
C TYR A 146 17.52 8.23 -9.20
N LEU A 147 16.58 7.93 -8.29
CA LEU A 147 15.79 8.93 -7.57
C LEU A 147 16.02 8.93 -6.05
N GLY A 148 16.73 7.94 -5.51
CA GLY A 148 16.95 7.82 -4.06
C GLY A 148 15.71 7.38 -3.26
N LEU A 149 14.62 7.03 -3.94
CA LEU A 149 13.36 6.64 -3.32
C LEU A 149 13.27 5.12 -3.11
N SER A 150 12.58 4.70 -2.05
CA SER A 150 12.40 3.27 -1.76
C SER A 150 11.26 2.66 -2.55
N GLN A 151 11.45 1.44 -3.07
CA GLN A 151 10.38 0.66 -3.69
C GLN A 151 9.17 0.49 -2.75
N VAL A 152 9.42 0.26 -1.46
CA VAL A 152 8.39 0.09 -0.42
C VAL A 152 7.61 1.38 -0.18
N GLU A 153 8.24 2.54 -0.32
CA GLU A 153 7.61 3.85 -0.17
C GLU A 153 6.70 4.16 -1.37
N LEU A 154 7.17 3.87 -2.58
CA LEU A 154 6.45 4.16 -3.82
C LEU A 154 5.26 3.23 -4.05
N THR A 155 5.41 1.93 -3.77
CA THR A 155 4.38 0.93 -4.11
C THR A 155 3.05 1.23 -3.40
N GLY A 156 1.98 1.42 -4.17
CA GLY A 156 0.64 1.78 -3.70
C GLY A 156 0.37 3.29 -3.51
N SER A 157 1.43 4.10 -3.55
CA SER A 157 1.35 5.56 -3.49
C SER A 157 0.96 6.15 -4.86
N SER A 158 0.46 7.38 -4.88
CA SER A 158 0.12 8.04 -6.14
C SER A 158 1.40 8.57 -6.78
N VAL A 159 1.49 8.45 -8.11
CA VAL A 159 2.62 8.98 -8.88
C VAL A 159 2.72 10.50 -8.79
N PHE A 160 1.58 11.19 -8.63
CA PHE A 160 1.52 12.64 -8.50
C PHE A 160 2.18 13.16 -7.22
N ASP A 161 2.34 12.31 -6.19
CA ASP A 161 3.04 12.68 -4.96
C ASP A 161 4.56 12.86 -5.19
N TYR A 162 5.10 12.31 -6.28
CA TYR A 162 6.53 12.29 -6.60
C TYR A 162 6.89 13.06 -7.87
N VAL A 163 5.90 13.43 -8.69
CA VAL A 163 6.09 14.26 -9.88
C VAL A 163 5.95 15.74 -9.54
N HIS A 164 6.75 16.58 -10.20
CA HIS A 164 6.70 18.02 -10.01
C HIS A 164 5.29 18.57 -10.33
N PRO A 165 4.72 19.47 -9.51
CA PRO A 165 3.35 19.95 -9.68
C PRO A 165 3.09 20.66 -11.02
N GLY A 166 4.13 21.23 -11.63
CA GLY A 166 4.05 21.82 -12.98
C GLY A 166 3.69 20.82 -14.07
N ASP A 167 4.00 19.53 -13.87
CA ASP A 167 3.86 18.48 -14.89
C ASP A 167 2.64 17.57 -14.62
N HIS A 168 1.87 17.86 -13.56
CA HIS A 168 0.71 17.04 -13.17
C HIS A 168 -0.38 17.01 -14.25
N VAL A 169 -0.60 18.13 -14.95
CA VAL A 169 -1.59 18.21 -16.02
C VAL A 169 -1.18 17.31 -17.18
N GLU A 170 0.06 17.43 -17.64
CA GLU A 170 0.60 16.60 -18.73
C GLU A 170 0.54 15.11 -18.36
N MET A 171 0.98 14.76 -17.14
CA MET A 171 0.93 13.37 -16.68
C MET A 171 -0.51 12.81 -16.62
N ALA A 172 -1.47 13.61 -16.13
CA ALA A 172 -2.87 13.20 -16.08
C ALA A 172 -3.44 12.96 -17.49
N GLU A 173 -3.09 13.81 -18.45
CA GLU A 173 -3.47 13.65 -19.85
C GLU A 173 -2.88 12.37 -20.46
N GLN A 174 -1.61 12.08 -20.21
CA GLN A 174 -0.95 10.85 -20.68
C GLN A 174 -1.59 9.58 -20.10
N LEU A 175 -2.10 9.65 -18.87
CA LEU A 175 -2.82 8.55 -18.22
C LEU A 175 -4.30 8.47 -18.61
N GLY A 176 -4.79 9.36 -19.47
CA GLY A 176 -6.21 9.43 -19.86
C GLY A 176 -7.13 9.81 -18.70
N MET A 177 -6.59 10.45 -17.66
CA MET A 177 -7.39 10.92 -16.53
C MET A 177 -8.16 12.16 -16.97
N LYS A 178 -9.48 12.07 -16.89
CA LYS A 178 -10.36 13.19 -17.23
C LYS A 178 -10.23 14.26 -16.15
N LEU A 179 -9.36 15.25 -16.37
CA LEU A 179 -9.37 16.49 -15.59
C LEU A 179 -10.76 17.11 -15.74
N PRO A 180 -11.40 17.56 -14.64
CA PRO A 180 -12.62 18.34 -14.74
C PRO A 180 -12.34 19.54 -15.67
N PRO A 181 -13.19 19.81 -16.68
CA PRO A 181 -13.02 20.98 -17.51
C PRO A 181 -13.22 22.22 -16.62
N GLY A 182 -12.13 22.92 -16.29
CA GLY A 182 -12.24 24.16 -15.51
C GLY A 182 -11.03 24.63 -14.70
N ARG A 183 -9.86 23.99 -14.75
CA ARG A 183 -8.68 24.45 -13.98
C ARG A 183 -7.41 24.68 -14.80
N GLY A 184 -7.58 25.01 -16.08
CA GLY A 184 -6.51 25.59 -16.91
C GLY A 184 -6.79 27.06 -17.15
N LEU A 185 -6.26 27.93 -16.29
CA LEU A 185 -5.73 29.27 -16.59
C LEU A 185 -5.61 30.07 -15.28
N LEU A 186 -4.46 29.98 -14.61
CA LEU A 186 -3.89 31.11 -13.87
C LEU A 186 -2.37 30.94 -13.85
N SER A 187 -1.73 31.36 -14.94
CA SER A 187 -0.35 31.82 -14.90
C SER A 187 -0.34 33.29 -15.30
N GLN A 188 0.18 34.12 -14.39
CA GLN A 188 0.81 35.43 -14.60
C GLN A 188 -0.10 36.67 -14.82
N GLY A 189 -0.10 37.55 -13.82
CA GLY A 189 -0.59 38.93 -13.89
C GLY A 189 -0.08 39.73 -12.68
N THR A 190 0.80 40.68 -12.94
CA THR A 190 1.40 41.65 -12.02
C THR A 190 0.42 42.74 -11.56
N ALA A 191 0.75 43.35 -10.42
CA ALA A 191 0.40 44.71 -9.95
C ALA A 191 -0.89 44.95 -9.13
N GLU A 192 -0.64 45.30 -7.86
CA GLU A 192 -1.06 46.52 -7.13
C GLU A 192 -2.55 46.82 -6.82
N ASP A 193 -2.71 47.27 -5.57
CA ASP A 193 -3.78 48.05 -4.94
C ASP A 193 -4.90 47.37 -4.11
N GLY A 194 -4.96 47.80 -2.84
CA GLY A 194 -6.17 48.48 -2.36
C GLY A 194 -7.08 47.76 -1.36
N ALA A 195 -6.75 47.90 -0.07
CA ALA A 195 -7.65 48.26 1.03
C ALA A 195 -8.75 47.30 1.56
N SER A 196 -8.64 47.07 2.88
CA SER A 196 -9.69 47.14 3.92
C SER A 196 -10.63 45.94 4.21
N SER A 197 -10.31 45.30 5.34
CA SER A 197 -11.15 44.96 6.52
C SER A 197 -12.67 44.78 6.36
N ALA A 198 -13.19 43.64 6.87
CA ALA A 198 -14.21 43.62 7.93
C ALA A 198 -14.37 42.20 8.50
N SER A 199 -14.50 42.15 9.83
CA SER A 199 -14.85 41.02 10.67
C SER A 199 -16.34 40.67 10.59
N SER A 200 -16.69 39.39 10.75
CA SER A 200 -17.94 39.01 11.41
C SER A 200 -17.89 37.56 11.90
N SER A 201 -17.88 37.44 13.22
CA SER A 201 -18.17 36.25 14.02
C SER A 201 -19.63 35.81 13.82
N SER A 202 -19.91 34.51 13.90
CA SER A 202 -21.21 34.00 14.40
C SER A 202 -21.06 32.57 14.90
N GLN A 203 -21.45 32.41 16.16
CA GLN A 203 -21.47 31.19 16.96
C GLN A 203 -22.72 30.36 16.60
N SER A 204 -22.64 29.04 16.75
CA SER A 204 -23.83 28.23 17.04
C SER A 204 -23.44 27.12 18.01
N GLU A 205 -23.91 27.32 19.24
CA GLU A 205 -23.90 26.42 20.40
C GLU A 205 -24.67 25.12 20.12
N THR A 206 -24.18 24.01 20.68
CA THR A 206 -25.01 22.84 21.02
C THR A 206 -24.61 22.33 22.41
N PRO A 207 -25.57 21.93 23.28
CA PRO A 207 -25.33 21.74 24.70
C PRO A 207 -24.98 20.28 25.06
N GLU A 208 -24.04 20.12 25.98
CA GLU A 208 -23.67 18.86 26.65
C GLU A 208 -24.60 18.59 27.86
N PRO A 209 -25.04 17.34 28.11
CA PRO A 209 -25.73 17.00 29.35
C PRO A 209 -24.72 16.65 30.45
N GLY A 210 -24.72 17.45 31.52
CA GLY A 210 -23.90 17.26 32.71
C GLY A 210 -24.34 16.09 33.61
N GLY A 211 -23.38 15.56 34.35
CA GLY A 211 -23.57 14.54 35.37
C GLY A 211 -22.28 14.23 36.13
N ASN A 212 -21.67 15.24 36.76
CA ASN A 212 -20.49 15.09 37.61
C ASN A 212 -20.95 14.95 39.08
N CYS A 213 -20.81 13.77 39.67
CA CYS A 213 -20.95 13.57 41.11
C CYS A 213 -19.55 13.47 41.73
N ASN A 214 -19.03 14.62 42.18
CA ASN A 214 -17.96 14.70 43.17
C ASN A 214 -18.62 14.86 44.54
N HIS A 215 -18.30 14.03 45.53
CA HIS A 215 -18.37 14.42 46.94
C HIS A 215 -17.09 13.95 47.63
N ASN A 216 -16.36 14.97 48.12
CA ASN A 216 -15.42 14.88 49.23
C ASN A 216 -16.20 14.99 50.54
N GLU A 217 -15.60 14.45 51.60
CA GLU A 217 -15.97 14.42 53.03
C GLU A 217 -17.06 13.42 53.47
#